data_AF-A0A0B7GRD3-F1
#
_entry.id   AF-A0A0B7GRD3-F1
#
_cell.length_a   1.000
_cell.length_b   1.000
_cell.length_c   1.000
_cell.angle_alpha   90.00
_cell.angle_beta   90.00
_cell.angle_gamma   90.00
#
_symmetry.space_group_name_H-M   'P 1'
#
loop_
_entity.id
_entity.type
_entity.pdbx_description
1 polymer ?
#
loop_
_entity_poly.entity_id
_entity_poly.type
_entity_poly.pdbx_seq_one_letter_code
_entity_poly.pdbx_strand_id
1 'polypeptide(L)'
;MGLDMRTKKILLEETAKRYCWASKKEKTKIIDEFTATTGYNRKYAIHVLKNKAVLHTSAFNNVKKVSVKIINKPRKKRTVNFGK
;
A
#
# COMPACT_ATOMS: atom_id res chain seq x y z
N MET A 1 7.29 -8.91 18.84
CA MET A 1 6.86 -10.18 18.23
C MET A 1 7.06 -10.11 16.73
N GLY A 2 7.80 -11.05 16.15
CA GLY A 2 8.03 -11.07 14.70
C GLY A 2 6.83 -11.66 13.98
N LEU A 3 6.01 -10.83 13.35
CA LEU A 3 4.99 -11.32 12.41
C LEU A 3 5.68 -12.00 11.20
N ASP A 4 5.17 -13.16 10.81
CA ASP A 4 5.56 -13.85 9.58
C ASP A 4 5.39 -12.95 8.34
N MET A 5 6.16 -13.22 7.29
CA MET A 5 6.12 -12.42 6.07
C MET A 5 4.79 -12.53 5.32
N ARG A 6 4.09 -13.68 5.41
CA ARG A 6 2.76 -13.83 4.81
C ARG A 6 1.72 -13.01 5.56
N THR A 7 1.74 -13.03 6.90
CA THR A 7 0.80 -12.25 7.72
C THR A 7 1.03 -10.75 7.56
N LYS A 8 2.28 -10.30 7.49
CA LYS A 8 2.62 -8.90 7.14
C LYS A 8 2.06 -8.48 5.79
N LYS A 9 2.04 -9.36 4.80
CA LYS A 9 1.50 -9.07 3.45
C LYS A 9 -0.03 -8.92 3.46
N ILE A 10 -0.73 -9.79 4.18
CA ILE A 10 -2.20 -9.70 4.34
C ILE A 10 -2.56 -8.40 5.07
N LEU A 11 -1.90 -8.13 6.19
CA LEU A 11 -2.08 -6.90 6.96
C LEU A 11 -1.84 -5.65 6.10
N LEU A 12 -0.79 -5.67 5.27
CA LEU A 12 -0.50 -4.60 4.34
C LEU A 12 -1.62 -4.40 3.31
N GLU A 13 -2.21 -5.47 2.77
CA GLU A 13 -3.29 -5.38 1.79
C GLU A 13 -4.56 -4.76 2.39
N GLU A 14 -4.91 -5.15 3.61
CA GLU A 14 -6.06 -4.60 4.33
C GLU A 14 -5.84 -3.15 4.75
N THR A 15 -4.66 -2.83 5.29
CA THR A 15 -4.31 -1.45 5.67
C THR A 15 -4.20 -0.53 4.46
N ALA A 16 -3.69 -1.01 3.32
CA ALA A 16 -3.62 -0.22 2.09
C ALA A 16 -5.00 0.16 1.55
N LYS A 17 -6.00 -0.72 1.64
CA LYS A 17 -7.40 -0.39 1.29
C LYS A 17 -7.95 0.73 2.15
N ARG A 18 -7.78 0.62 3.48
CA ARG A 18 -8.20 1.66 4.44
C ARG A 18 -7.47 2.99 4.20
N TYR A 19 -6.15 2.93 4.00
CA TYR A 19 -5.31 4.08 3.71
C TYR A 19 -5.72 4.82 2.42
N CYS A 20 -6.23 4.09 1.43
CA CYS A 20 -6.64 4.66 0.14
C CYS A 20 -7.86 5.58 0.26
N TRP A 21 -8.85 5.18 1.07
CA TRP A 21 -10.07 5.95 1.32
C TRP A 21 -9.94 7.02 2.41
N ALA A 22 -8.95 6.88 3.29
CA ALA A 22 -8.75 7.78 4.41
C ALA A 22 -8.45 9.23 3.99
N SER A 23 -8.89 10.18 4.81
CA SER A 23 -8.49 11.58 4.77
C SER A 23 -7.07 11.79 5.32
N LYS A 24 -6.49 12.99 5.15
CA LYS A 24 -5.11 13.29 5.63
C LYS A 24 -4.92 13.01 7.12
N LYS A 25 -5.92 13.33 7.96
CA LYS A 25 -5.85 13.12 9.42
C LYS A 25 -5.92 11.63 9.79
N GLU A 26 -6.79 10.89 9.11
CA GLU A 26 -6.95 9.44 9.32
C GLU A 26 -5.73 8.65 8.82
N LYS A 27 -5.10 9.09 7.73
CA LYS A 27 -3.87 8.48 7.22
C LYS A 27 -2.76 8.45 8.26
N THR A 28 -2.59 9.54 9.04
CA THR A 28 -1.61 9.59 10.11
C THR A 28 -1.83 8.48 11.13
N LYS A 29 -3.08 8.32 11.61
CA LYS A 29 -3.45 7.27 12.57
C LYS A 29 -3.20 5.86 12.01
N ILE A 30 -3.62 5.62 10.76
CA ILE A 30 -3.40 4.33 10.08
C ILE A 30 -1.91 4.01 9.97
N ILE A 31 -1.08 5.01 9.66
CA ILE A 31 0.38 4.82 9.59
C ILE A 31 0.93 4.51 11.00
N ASP A 32 0.51 5.23 12.04
CA ASP A 32 0.96 5.00 13.42
C ASP A 32 0.67 3.56 13.85
N GLU A 33 -0.57 3.12 13.71
CA GLU A 33 -1.02 1.75 14.01
C GLU A 33 -0.24 0.70 13.22
N PHE A 34 -0.04 0.93 11.93
CA PHE A 34 0.69 0.01 11.06
C PHE A 34 2.17 -0.09 11.46
N THR A 35 2.81 1.02 11.81
CA THR A 35 4.21 1.03 12.28
C THR A 35 4.37 0.34 13.63
N ALA A 36 3.45 0.57 14.57
CA ALA A 36 3.45 -0.10 15.88
C ALA A 36 3.28 -1.63 15.74
N THR A 37 2.44 -2.07 14.79
CA THR A 37 2.16 -3.49 14.57
C THR A 37 3.30 -4.21 13.83
N THR A 38 3.85 -3.59 12.77
CA THR A 38 4.83 -4.24 11.89
C THR A 38 6.29 -4.00 12.28
N GLY A 39 6.55 -2.98 13.09
CA GLY A 39 7.90 -2.49 13.40
C GLY A 39 8.58 -1.78 12.22
N TYR A 40 7.84 -1.42 11.16
CA TYR A 40 8.41 -0.68 10.04
C TYR A 40 8.65 0.78 10.38
N ASN A 41 9.69 1.36 9.78
CA ASN A 41 9.88 2.80 9.82
C ASN A 41 8.72 3.50 9.08
N ARG A 42 8.22 4.60 9.63
CA ARG A 42 7.19 5.46 9.04
C ARG A 42 7.41 5.75 7.55
N LYS A 43 8.64 6.11 7.16
CA LYS A 43 8.98 6.40 5.75
C LYS A 43 8.72 5.18 4.85
N TYR A 44 9.07 3.99 5.33
CA TYR A 44 8.86 2.74 4.60
C TYR A 44 7.38 2.35 4.58
N ALA A 45 6.67 2.46 5.71
CA ALA A 45 5.23 2.23 5.80
C ALA A 45 4.45 3.05 4.76
N ILE A 46 4.71 4.36 4.69
CA ILE A 46 4.07 5.25 3.71
C ILE A 46 4.36 4.79 2.28
N HIS A 47 5.62 4.47 1.96
CA HIS A 47 6.01 4.03 0.62
C HIS A 47 5.26 2.76 0.20
N VAL A 48 5.21 1.77 1.09
CA VAL A 48 4.60 0.48 0.80
C VAL A 48 3.08 0.61 0.70
N LEU A 49 2.42 1.33 1.62
CA LEU A 49 0.97 1.57 1.58
C LEU A 49 0.53 2.31 0.31
N LYS A 50 1.26 3.38 -0.06
CA LYS A 50 0.96 4.20 -1.25
C LYS A 50 1.07 3.40 -2.55
N ASN A 51 2.04 2.50 -2.65
CA ASN A 51 2.28 1.74 -3.87
C ASN A 51 1.42 0.48 -3.99
N LYS A 52 0.72 0.09 -2.92
CA LYS A 52 -0.02 -1.17 -2.87
C LYS A 52 -1.48 -1.07 -3.31
N ALA A 53 -2.14 0.07 -3.11
CA ALA A 53 -3.55 0.23 -3.47
C ALA A 53 -3.83 1.62 -4.07
N VAL A 54 -4.68 1.65 -5.09
CA VAL A 54 -5.10 2.88 -5.78
C VAL A 54 -6.61 2.90 -5.94
N LEU A 55 -7.21 4.09 -5.77
CA LEU A 55 -8.62 4.33 -6.08
C LEU A 55 -8.81 4.29 -7.60
N HIS A 56 -9.68 3.39 -8.04
CA HIS A 56 -10.08 3.25 -9.42
C HIS A 56 -11.54 3.69 -9.56
N THR A 57 -11.74 4.76 -10.31
CA THR A 57 -13.07 5.27 -10.65
C THR A 57 -13.50 4.66 -11.98
N SER A 58 -14.53 3.84 -11.96
CA SER A 58 -15.22 3.34 -13.16
C SER A 58 -16.48 4.18 -13.39
N ALA A 59 -16.77 4.55 -14.63
CA ALA A 59 -18.02 5.20 -15.00
C ALA A 59 -18.86 4.26 -15.86
N PHE A 60 -20.14 4.12 -15.54
CA PHE A 60 -21.12 3.38 -16.33
C PHE A 60 -22.46 4.10 -16.29
N ASN A 61 -23.15 4.25 -17.42
CA ASN A 61 -24.43 4.96 -17.54
C ASN A 61 -24.45 6.30 -16.77
N ASN A 62 -23.43 7.14 -16.98
CA ASN A 62 -23.25 8.44 -16.30
C ASN A 62 -23.14 8.39 -14.76
N VAL A 63 -23.00 7.20 -14.17
CA VAL A 63 -22.77 7.00 -12.73
C VAL A 63 -21.29 6.71 -12.47
N LYS A 64 -20.67 7.49 -11.58
CA LYS A 64 -19.29 7.26 -11.14
C LYS A 64 -19.29 6.30 -9.95
N LYS A 65 -18.55 5.21 -10.05
CA LYS A 65 -18.32 4.25 -8.96
C LYS A 65 -16.84 4.21 -8.61
N VAL A 66 -16.51 4.49 -7.36
CA VAL A 66 -15.14 4.44 -6.84
C VAL A 66 -14.91 3.07 -6.19
N SER A 67 -13.83 2.40 -6.59
CA SER A 67 -13.42 1.10 -6.06
C SER A 67 -11.93 1.12 -5.71
N VAL A 68 -11.47 0.22 -4.84
CA VAL A 68 -10.03 0.07 -4.55
C VAL A 68 -9.44 -1.05 -5.40
N LYS A 69 -8.40 -0.74 -6.16
CA LYS A 69 -7.61 -1.71 -6.94
C LYS A 69 -6.29 -1.97 -6.23
N ILE A 70 -6.02 -3.24 -5.89
CA ILE A 70 -4.72 -3.66 -5.36
C ILE A 70 -3.73 -3.78 -6.52
N ILE A 71 -2.56 -3.16 -6.36
CA ILE A 71 -1.46 -3.19 -7.33
C ILE A 71 -0.42 -4.21 -6.88
N ASN A 72 -0.18 -5.20 -7.72
CA ASN A 72 0.94 -6.13 -7.59
C ASN A 72 1.96 -5.83 -8.69
N LYS A 73 2.71 -4.73 -8.54
CA LYS A 73 3.77 -4.38 -9.50
C LYS A 73 5.04 -5.17 -9.16
N PRO A 74 5.58 -5.98 -10.08
CA PRO A 74 6.86 -6.65 -9.85
C PRO A 74 7.97 -5.60 -9.74
N ARG A 75 8.90 -5.80 -8.81
CA ARG A 75 10.09 -4.94 -8.70
C ARG A 75 10.92 -5.10 -9.97
N LYS A 76 11.14 -4.00 -10.70
CA LYS A 76 12.05 -3.98 -11.85
C LYS A 76 13.46 -4.38 -11.38
N LYS A 77 14.03 -5.43 -11.96
CA LYS A 77 15.44 -5.80 -11.73
C LYS A 77 16.31 -4.72 -12.36
N ARG A 78 17.33 -4.24 -11.63
CA ARG A 78 18.34 -3.36 -12.20
C ARG A 78 19.26 -4.23 -13.06
N THR A 79 19.32 -3.95 -14.36
CA THR A 79 20.38 -4.47 -15.23
C THR A 79 21.63 -3.64 -14.95
N VAL A 80 22.62 -4.24 -14.31
CA VAL A 80 23.94 -3.66 -14.15
C VAL A 80 24.78 -4.13 -15.33
N ASN A 81 24.94 -3.27 -16.34
CA ASN A 81 25.89 -3.52 -17.42
C ASN A 81 27.28 -3.22 -16.87
N PHE A 82 27.95 -4.26 -16.35
CA PHE A 82 29.39 -4.20 -16.13
C PHE A 82 30.02 -4.28 -17.52
N GLY A 83 30.36 -3.13 -18.09
CA GLY A 83 31.09 -3.05 -19.36
C GLY A 83 32.40 -3.84 -19.25
N LYS A 84 32.66 -4.66 -20.26
CA LYS A 84 34.01 -5.14 -20.57
C LYS A 84 34.75 -4.07 -21.35
#